data_AF-A0A1V3X2M4-F1
#
_entry.id   AF-A0A1V3X2M4-F1
#
_cell.length_a   1.000
_cell.length_b   1.000
_cell.length_c   1.000
_cell.angle_alpha   90.00
_cell.angle_beta   90.00
_cell.angle_gamma   90.00
#
_symmetry.space_group_name_H-M   'P 1'
#
loop_
_entity.id
_entity.type
_entity.pdbx_description
1 polymer ?
#
loop_
_entity_poly.entity_id
_entity_poly.type
_entity_poly.pdbx_seq_one_letter_code
_entity_poly.pdbx_strand_id
1 'polypeptide(L)'
;MPEVGPEQRADEPVRLDAQGRLQRYEKAFAALDAPFAFIDLDAMWANAAQLLSLAGDKPIRVASKSLRCRPLQREILDSNVRFDGLMTFTLAETLWLADHGFDNLLLAYPTTDRAALPN
;
A
#
# COMPACT_ATOMS: atom_id res chain seq x y z
N MET A 1 44.01 24.00 -2.98
CA MET A 1 43.45 22.65 -3.23
C MET A 1 41.95 22.81 -3.39
N PRO A 2 41.32 22.40 -4.50
CA PRO A 2 39.87 22.50 -4.62
C PRO A 2 39.21 21.37 -3.82
N GLU A 3 38.28 21.73 -2.94
CA GLU A 3 37.42 20.81 -2.21
C GLU A 3 36.39 20.20 -3.17
N VAL A 4 36.36 18.87 -3.23
CA VAL A 4 35.34 18.10 -3.94
C VAL A 4 34.11 18.02 -3.02
N GLY A 5 33.08 18.81 -3.33
CA GLY A 5 31.76 18.73 -2.71
C GLY A 5 31.07 17.39 -3.03
N PRO A 6 30.12 16.96 -2.18
CA PRO A 6 29.80 15.57 -1.99
C PRO A 6 29.22 14.94 -3.25
N GLU A 7 29.90 13.88 -3.68
CA GLU A 7 29.46 12.98 -4.72
C GLU A 7 28.05 12.48 -4.43
N GLN A 8 27.21 12.67 -5.44
CA GLN A 8 26.01 11.93 -5.76
C GLN A 8 25.96 10.55 -5.07
N ARG A 9 25.20 10.44 -3.97
CA ARG A 9 24.55 9.16 -3.65
C ARG A 9 23.44 8.96 -4.66
N ALA A 10 23.82 8.49 -5.84
CA ALA A 10 22.90 7.91 -6.79
C ALA A 10 22.21 6.73 -6.10
N ASP A 11 20.91 6.92 -5.82
CA ASP A 11 19.80 5.99 -6.05
C ASP A 11 20.20 4.56 -6.43
N GLU A 12 20.91 3.85 -5.55
CA GLU A 12 21.22 2.45 -5.77
C GLU A 12 19.93 1.67 -5.49
N PRO A 13 19.38 0.94 -6.48
CA PRO A 13 18.15 0.20 -6.27
C PRO A 13 18.40 -0.76 -5.11
N VAL A 14 17.60 -0.62 -4.04
CA VAL A 14 17.63 -1.53 -2.90
C VAL A 14 17.50 -2.94 -3.46
N ARG A 15 18.62 -3.68 -3.52
CA ARG A 15 18.59 -5.07 -3.95
C ARG A 15 17.82 -5.81 -2.89
N LEU A 16 16.63 -6.26 -3.28
CA LEU A 16 15.81 -7.13 -2.45
C LEU A 16 16.61 -8.42 -2.23
N ASP A 17 17.21 -8.58 -1.04
CA ASP A 17 17.78 -9.85 -0.62
C ASP A 17 16.65 -10.84 -0.38
N ALA A 18 16.21 -11.47 -1.47
CA ALA A 18 15.12 -12.43 -1.45
C ALA A 18 15.45 -13.63 -0.55
N GLN A 19 16.72 -14.04 -0.51
CA GLN A 19 17.15 -15.22 0.22
C GLN A 19 17.23 -14.93 1.73
N GLY A 20 17.82 -13.80 2.13
CA GLY A 20 17.84 -13.39 3.54
C GLY A 20 16.44 -13.12 4.09
N ARG A 21 15.54 -12.53 3.29
CA ARG A 21 14.12 -12.36 3.68
C ARG A 21 13.41 -13.69 3.86
N LEU A 22 13.58 -14.63 2.93
CA LEU A 22 12.99 -15.98 3.06
C LEU A 22 13.46 -16.67 4.34
N GLN A 23 14.77 -16.67 4.61
CA GLN A 23 15.33 -17.26 5.83
C GLN A 23 14.78 -16.60 7.11
N ARG A 24 14.63 -15.27 7.12
CA ARG A 24 14.02 -14.54 8.24
C ARG A 24 12.57 -15.00 8.46
N TYR A 25 11.78 -15.14 7.39
CA TYR A 25 10.39 -15.55 7.49
C TYR A 25 10.25 -17.01 7.94
N GLU A 26 11.02 -17.94 7.36
CA GLU A 26 11.03 -19.35 7.76
C GLU A 26 11.33 -19.49 9.26
N LYS A 27 12.31 -18.73 9.76
CA LYS A 27 12.62 -18.70 11.19
C LYS A 27 11.49 -18.10 12.03
N ALA A 28 10.89 -17.00 11.58
CA ALA A 28 9.82 -16.31 12.32
C ALA A 28 8.56 -17.17 12.46
N PHE A 29 8.28 -18.00 11.46
CA PHE A 29 7.07 -18.83 11.40
C PHE A 29 7.32 -20.32 11.61
N ALA A 30 8.51 -20.71 12.12
CA ALA A 30 8.89 -22.12 12.31
C ALA A 30 7.92 -22.93 13.19
N ALA A 31 7.08 -22.26 13.99
CA ALA A 31 6.09 -22.89 14.86
C ALA A 31 4.64 -22.82 14.31
N LEU A 32 4.42 -22.27 13.11
CA LEU A 32 3.09 -22.19 12.49
C LEU A 32 2.95 -23.23 11.39
N ASP A 33 1.84 -23.97 11.43
CA ASP A 33 1.44 -24.86 10.34
C ASP A 33 0.75 -24.06 9.22
N ALA A 34 1.06 -24.39 7.97
CA ALA A 34 0.42 -23.82 6.79
C ALA A 34 -1.00 -24.40 6.57
N PRO A 35 -1.92 -23.68 5.91
CA PRO A 35 -1.71 -22.39 5.23
C PRO A 35 -1.95 -21.18 6.13
N PHE A 36 -1.04 -20.21 6.06
CA PHE A 36 -1.24 -18.86 6.57
C PHE A 36 -0.64 -17.85 5.58
N ALA A 37 -1.06 -16.60 5.72
CA ALA A 37 -0.47 -15.46 5.03
C ALA A 37 0.01 -14.44 6.06
N PHE A 38 1.08 -13.72 5.72
CA PHE A 38 1.60 -12.65 6.53
C PHE A 38 2.00 -11.47 5.65
N ILE A 39 2.21 -10.32 6.28
CA ILE A 39 2.69 -9.10 5.64
C ILE A 39 3.93 -8.65 6.41
N ASP A 40 5.03 -8.45 5.70
CA ASP A 40 6.20 -7.79 6.25
C ASP A 40 5.91 -6.28 6.33
N LEU A 41 5.68 -5.78 7.54
CA LEU A 41 5.38 -4.38 7.78
C LEU A 41 6.60 -3.47 7.53
N ASP A 42 7.82 -3.94 7.75
CA ASP A 42 9.03 -3.16 7.46
C ASP A 42 9.12 -2.90 5.96
N ALA A 43 8.91 -3.95 5.15
CA ALA A 43 8.88 -3.85 3.70
C ALA A 43 7.69 -3.02 3.19
N MET A 44 6.52 -3.15 3.80
CA MET A 44 5.33 -2.38 3.46
C MET A 44 5.57 -0.87 3.64
N TRP A 45 6.14 -0.46 4.77
CA TRP A 45 6.40 0.96 5.04
C TRP A 45 7.54 1.53 4.20
N ALA A 46 8.57 0.73 3.89
CA ALA A 46 9.60 1.12 2.92
C ALA A 46 8.99 1.39 1.53
N ASN A 47 8.07 0.54 1.07
CA ASN A 47 7.36 0.76 -0.20
C ASN A 47 6.50 2.02 -0.15
N ALA A 48 5.80 2.28 0.95
CA ALA A 48 5.00 3.49 1.12
C ALA A 48 5.88 4.76 1.02
N ALA A 49 7.05 4.76 1.68
CA ALA A 49 8.01 5.87 1.59
C ALA A 49 8.54 6.08 0.16
N GLN A 50 8.82 5.00 -0.57
CA GLN A 50 9.23 5.08 -1.98
C GLN A 50 8.12 5.66 -2.86
N LEU A 51 6.87 5.20 -2.68
CA LEU A 51 5.72 5.74 -3.42
C LEU A 51 5.54 7.24 -3.18
N LEU A 52 5.67 7.68 -1.92
CA LEU A 52 5.61 9.10 -1.56
C LEU A 52 6.75 9.92 -2.17
N SER A 53 7.96 9.36 -2.26
CA SER A 53 9.09 10.00 -2.94
C SER A 53 8.82 10.15 -4.44
N LEU A 54 8.38 9.08 -5.09
CA LEU A 54 8.10 9.04 -6.53
C LEU A 54 6.91 9.93 -6.93
N ALA A 55 5.89 10.03 -6.08
CA ALA A 55 4.73 10.86 -6.35
C ALA A 55 5.02 12.36 -6.24
N GLY A 56 6.09 12.76 -5.55
CA GLY A 56 6.38 14.14 -5.22
C GLY A 56 5.19 14.77 -4.47
N ASP A 57 4.67 15.89 -4.99
CA ASP A 57 3.55 16.60 -4.37
C ASP A 57 2.17 16.04 -4.78
N LYS A 58 2.12 15.03 -5.65
CA LYS A 58 0.85 14.46 -6.10
C LYS A 58 0.24 13.56 -5.02
N PRO A 59 -1.05 13.70 -4.70
CA PRO A 59 -1.73 12.76 -3.81
C PRO A 59 -1.83 11.37 -4.44
N ILE A 60 -1.78 10.36 -3.59
CA ILE A 60 -1.84 8.94 -3.94
C ILE A 60 -3.15 8.36 -3.43
N ARG A 61 -3.95 7.77 -4.32
CA ARG A 61 -5.08 6.92 -3.94
C ARG A 61 -4.64 5.47 -3.86
N VAL A 62 -4.90 4.83 -2.73
CA VAL A 62 -4.48 3.44 -2.49
C VAL A 62 -5.47 2.48 -3.16
N ALA A 63 -4.97 1.55 -3.97
CA ALA A 63 -5.82 0.57 -4.64
C ALA A 63 -6.29 -0.53 -3.65
N SER A 64 -7.59 -0.53 -3.33
CA SER A 64 -8.17 -1.45 -2.34
C SER A 64 -8.22 -2.91 -2.82
N LYS A 65 -8.37 -3.16 -4.13
CA LYS A 65 -8.53 -4.49 -4.76
C LYS A 65 -7.48 -5.52 -4.34
N SER A 66 -6.22 -5.09 -4.26
CA SER A 66 -5.09 -5.99 -3.97
C SER A 66 -4.78 -6.09 -2.48
N LEU A 67 -5.21 -5.11 -1.67
CA LEU A 67 -5.01 -5.12 -0.23
C LEU A 67 -6.10 -5.92 0.49
N ARG A 68 -7.38 -5.63 0.20
CA ARG A 68 -8.58 -6.22 0.83
C ARG A 68 -8.49 -6.41 2.36
N CYS A 69 -7.68 -5.60 3.03
CA CYS A 69 -7.44 -5.61 4.47
C CYS A 69 -7.75 -4.21 5.00
N ARG A 70 -8.95 -4.01 5.56
CA ARG A 70 -9.39 -2.70 6.05
C ARG A 70 -8.45 -2.08 7.08
N PRO A 71 -7.95 -2.82 8.10
CA PRO A 71 -7.00 -2.24 9.05
C PRO A 71 -5.77 -1.66 8.34
N LEU A 72 -5.18 -2.40 7.40
CA LEU A 72 -4.02 -1.88 6.65
C LEU A 72 -4.36 -0.71 5.75
N GLN A 73 -5.54 -0.71 5.11
CA GLN A 73 -5.98 0.45 4.34
C GLN A 73 -6.09 1.70 5.23
N ARG A 74 -6.63 1.56 6.45
CA ARG A 74 -6.72 2.65 7.43
C ARG A 74 -5.33 3.13 7.84
N GLU A 75 -4.45 2.22 8.23
CA GLU A 75 -3.07 2.54 8.62
C GLU A 75 -2.31 3.30 7.52
N ILE A 76 -2.48 2.91 6.24
CA ILE A 76 -1.84 3.62 5.12
C ILE A 76 -2.37 5.05 5.01
N LEU A 77 -3.70 5.24 5.03
CA LEU A 77 -4.32 6.56 4.93
C LEU A 77 -3.91 7.46 6.12
N ASP A 78 -3.84 6.91 7.32
CA ASP A 78 -3.50 7.65 8.54
C ASP A 78 -1.99 7.96 8.62
N SER A 79 -1.14 7.18 7.95
CA SER A 79 0.32 7.34 7.97
C SER A 79 0.83 8.63 7.33
N ASN A 80 0.13 9.16 6.32
CA ASN A 80 0.54 10.36 5.59
C ASN A 80 -0.64 10.98 4.87
N VAL A 81 -0.83 12.30 5.03
CA VAL A 81 -1.90 13.06 4.37
C VAL A 81 -1.91 12.96 2.84
N ARG A 82 -0.77 12.61 2.21
CA ARG A 82 -0.70 12.39 0.75
C ARG A 82 -1.26 11.04 0.31
N PHE A 83 -1.47 10.08 1.21
CA PHE A 83 -2.33 8.92 0.93
C PHE A 83 -3.79 9.36 1.08
N ASP A 84 -4.28 10.05 0.06
CA ASP A 84 -5.54 10.75 0.09
C ASP A 84 -6.63 9.96 -0.66
N GLY A 85 -7.20 9.00 0.06
CA GLY A 85 -8.35 8.21 -0.38
C GLY A 85 -8.02 6.87 -1.03
N LEU A 86 -9.08 6.16 -1.40
CA LEU A 86 -8.97 4.82 -1.99
C LEU A 86 -9.42 4.81 -3.44
N MET A 87 -8.71 4.04 -4.26
CA MET A 87 -9.18 3.60 -5.56
C MET A 87 -9.84 2.22 -5.40
N THR A 88 -11.15 2.16 -5.66
CA THR A 88 -12.03 1.00 -5.43
C THR A 88 -12.37 0.28 -6.71
N PHE A 89 -12.65 -1.03 -6.64
CA PHE A 89 -12.78 -1.89 -7.82
C PHE A 89 -14.23 -2.14 -8.24
N THR A 90 -15.15 -2.30 -7.29
CA THR A 90 -16.58 -2.56 -7.58
C THR A 90 -17.46 -1.62 -6.76
N LEU A 91 -18.65 -1.26 -7.27
CA LEU A 91 -19.57 -0.39 -6.54
C LEU A 91 -19.95 -0.96 -5.16
N ALA A 92 -20.22 -2.26 -5.07
CA ALA A 92 -20.52 -2.92 -3.79
C ALA A 92 -19.37 -2.79 -2.77
N GLU A 93 -18.11 -2.94 -3.21
CA GLU A 93 -16.94 -2.70 -2.36
C GLU A 93 -16.81 -1.23 -1.97
N THR A 94 -17.06 -0.30 -2.90
CA THR A 94 -17.02 1.14 -2.61
C THR A 94 -18.02 1.51 -1.51
N LEU A 95 -19.27 1.08 -1.64
CA LEU A 95 -20.33 1.33 -0.66
C LEU A 95 -20.01 0.67 0.68
N TRP A 96 -19.54 -0.58 0.66
CA TRP A 96 -19.13 -1.27 1.88
C TRP A 96 -17.98 -0.56 2.59
N LEU A 97 -16.98 -0.03 1.87
CA LEU A 97 -15.91 0.76 2.48
C LEU A 97 -16.45 2.09 3.04
N ALA A 98 -17.37 2.76 2.33
CA ALA A 98 -18.02 3.97 2.83
C ALA A 98 -18.78 3.72 4.15
N ASP A 99 -19.52 2.62 4.25
CA ASP A 99 -20.22 2.21 5.47
C ASP A 99 -19.28 1.96 6.66
N HIS A 100 -18.01 1.66 6.38
CA HIS A 100 -16.96 1.49 7.40
C HIS A 100 -16.14 2.77 7.63
N GLY A 101 -16.66 3.93 7.22
CA GLY A 101 -16.07 5.24 7.47
C GLY A 101 -14.82 5.53 6.65
N PHE A 102 -14.66 4.91 5.48
CA PHE A 102 -13.68 5.38 4.50
C PHE A 102 -14.31 6.47 3.63
N ASP A 103 -13.56 7.54 3.38
CA ASP A 103 -13.94 8.68 2.57
C ASP A 103 -13.00 8.85 1.36
N ASN A 104 -13.29 9.84 0.50
CA ASN A 104 -12.54 10.11 -0.73
C ASN A 104 -12.33 8.85 -1.61
N LEU A 105 -13.43 8.18 -1.93
CA LEU A 105 -13.44 6.95 -2.70
C LEU A 105 -13.60 7.23 -4.20
N LEU A 106 -12.69 6.71 -5.00
CA LEU A 106 -12.79 6.69 -6.46
C LEU A 106 -13.16 5.28 -6.93
N LEU A 107 -14.33 5.10 -7.54
CA LEU A 107 -14.66 3.86 -8.25
C LEU A 107 -13.95 3.86 -9.60
N ALA A 108 -12.92 3.02 -9.75
CA ALA A 108 -12.04 3.03 -10.91
C ALA A 108 -12.66 2.43 -12.18
N TYR A 109 -13.76 1.69 -12.04
CA TYR A 109 -14.38 0.95 -13.13
C TYR A 109 -15.88 1.24 -13.20
N PRO A 110 -16.44 1.46 -14.40
CA PRO A 110 -17.88 1.61 -14.57
C PRO A 110 -18.64 0.42 -13.96
N THR A 111 -19.78 0.70 -13.35
CA THR A 111 -20.65 -0.31 -12.76
C THR A 111 -21.85 -0.60 -13.65
N THR A 112 -22.18 -1.88 -13.80
CA THR A 112 -23.45 -2.34 -14.37
C THR A 112 -24.40 -2.86 -13.28
N ASP A 113 -23.99 -2.80 -12.01
CA ASP A 113 -24.76 -3.25 -10.86
C ASP A 113 -25.86 -2.24 -10.53
N ARG A 114 -27.04 -2.45 -11.14
CA ARG A 114 -28.21 -1.59 -10.93
C ARG A 114 -28.75 -1.68 -9.50
N ALA A 115 -28.59 -2.81 -8.82
CA ALA A 115 -29.11 -3.00 -7.46
C ALA A 115 -28.31 -2.21 -6.42
N ALA A 116 -27.03 -1.95 -6.70
CA ALA A 116 -26.17 -1.15 -5.86
C ALA A 116 -26.29 0.37 -6.11
N LEU A 117 -26.98 0.82 -7.16
CA LEU A 117 -27.18 2.25 -7.40
C LEU A 117 -28.24 2.80 -6.44
N PRO A 118 -27.99 3.96 -5.80
CA PRO A 118 -29.04 4.64 -5.04
C PRO A 118 -30.18 5.04 -5.98
N ASN A 119 -31.42 4.95 -5.49
CA ASN A 119 -32.60 5.45 -6.19
C ASN A 119 -32.60 6.98 -6.28
#